data_AF-A0A2N1HKY4-F1
#
_entry.id   AF-A0A2N1HKY4-F1
#
_cell.length_a   1.000
_cell.length_b   1.000
_cell.length_c   1.000
_cell.angle_alpha   90.00
_cell.angle_beta   90.00
_cell.angle_gamma   90.00
#
_symmetry.space_group_name_H-M   'P 1'
#
loop_
_entity.id
_entity.type
_entity.pdbx_description
1 polymer ?
#
loop_
_entity_poly.entity_id
_entity_poly.type
_entity_poly.pdbx_seq_one_letter_code
_entity_poly.pdbx_strand_id
1 'polypeptide(L)'
;MEATANPKKSKRKFKQTKQLVRLAVNDGWSQAEIADACRTQQSVVSAWSKGTKQATEQQLKPLLEQFGHKLRRNTFKVYWNTDSETKKTSYYKLEGKVILNQASCYKKVQTYKKYIQIPTKKLVIHHQGTSKFRIVVQTRLKLSTGHELESAVDDSVWNSVITKQVDLAELLELIDHYSKEDLKSYPNEAITLPFIARQALLNHGFNIEGVVEVPAVW
;
A
#
# COMPACT_ATOMS: atom_id res chain seq x y z
N MET A 1 -25.26 9.06 27.63
CA MET A 1 -25.42 7.61 27.41
C MET A 1 -24.08 7.07 26.96
N GLU A 2 -23.47 6.29 27.83
CA GLU A 2 -22.12 5.73 27.66
C GLU A 2 -22.09 4.73 26.50
N ALA A 3 -21.18 4.94 25.56
CA ALA A 3 -20.95 4.02 24.46
C ALA A 3 -20.31 2.74 25.01
N THR A 4 -21.08 1.66 25.06
CA THR A 4 -20.59 0.32 25.42
C THR A 4 -19.57 -0.15 24.38
N ALA A 5 -18.28 -0.04 24.71
CA ALA A 5 -17.18 -0.54 23.91
C ALA A 5 -17.23 -2.09 23.86
N ASN A 6 -17.40 -2.63 22.66
CA ASN A 6 -17.53 -4.07 22.42
C ASN A 6 -16.26 -4.84 22.89
N PRO A 7 -16.35 -5.73 23.90
CA PRO A 7 -15.20 -6.28 24.62
C PRO A 7 -14.27 -7.20 23.79
N LYS A 8 -14.71 -7.65 22.61
CA LYS A 8 -13.90 -8.47 21.70
C LYS A 8 -12.80 -7.69 20.95
N LYS A 9 -12.91 -6.35 20.84
CA LYS A 9 -11.88 -5.53 20.15
C LYS A 9 -10.64 -5.27 21.03
N SER A 10 -10.78 -5.22 22.36
CA SER A 10 -9.68 -4.85 23.27
C SER A 10 -8.57 -5.91 23.40
N LYS A 11 -8.88 -7.19 23.10
CA LYS A 11 -7.90 -8.30 23.18
C LYS A 11 -7.08 -8.49 21.90
N ARG A 12 -7.30 -7.68 20.85
CA ARG A 12 -6.56 -7.83 19.59
C ARG A 12 -5.08 -7.49 19.81
N LYS A 13 -4.22 -8.47 19.55
CA LYS A 13 -2.77 -8.29 19.55
C LYS A 13 -2.37 -7.43 18.36
N PHE A 14 -1.47 -6.49 18.59
CA PHE A 14 -0.97 -5.61 17.56
C PHE A 14 0.24 -6.25 16.87
N LYS A 15 0.07 -6.65 15.61
CA LYS A 15 1.11 -7.38 14.85
C LYS A 15 2.44 -6.63 14.75
N GLN A 16 2.40 -5.30 14.74
CA GLN A 16 3.59 -4.44 14.58
C GLN A 16 4.17 -3.96 15.91
N THR A 17 3.86 -4.62 17.05
CA THR A 17 4.35 -4.25 18.39
C THR A 17 5.87 -4.03 18.40
N LYS A 18 6.66 -4.97 17.85
CA LYS A 18 8.13 -4.90 17.80
C LYS A 18 8.63 -3.65 17.09
N GLN A 19 8.00 -3.30 15.98
CA GLN A 19 8.41 -2.18 15.15
C GLN A 19 8.01 -0.84 15.79
N LEU A 20 6.89 -0.80 16.52
CA LEU A 20 6.49 0.37 17.32
C LEU A 20 7.45 0.62 18.49
N VAL A 21 7.85 -0.42 19.22
CA VAL A 21 8.84 -0.31 20.31
C VAL A 21 10.20 0.15 19.78
N ARG A 22 10.65 -0.38 18.63
CA ARG A 22 11.89 0.09 17.98
C ARG A 22 11.84 1.57 17.60
N LEU A 23 10.69 2.07 17.14
CA LEU A 23 10.53 3.48 16.81
C LEU A 23 10.68 4.37 18.04
N ALA A 24 10.11 3.97 19.19
CA ALA A 24 10.26 4.71 20.43
C ALA A 24 11.72 4.70 20.92
N VAL A 25 12.39 3.54 20.87
CA VAL A 25 13.81 3.43 21.26
C VAL A 25 14.71 4.29 20.37
N ASN A 26 14.45 4.32 19.05
CA ASN A 26 15.20 5.17 18.13
C ASN A 26 14.94 6.66 18.35
N ASP A 27 13.81 7.04 18.96
CA ASP A 27 13.51 8.42 19.36
C ASP A 27 14.12 8.79 20.72
N GLY A 28 14.96 7.92 21.28
CA GLY A 28 15.67 8.13 22.54
C GLY A 28 15.00 7.55 23.78
N TRP A 29 13.85 6.87 23.65
CA TRP A 29 13.17 6.30 24.81
C TRP A 29 13.86 5.03 25.31
N SER A 30 14.04 4.94 26.62
CA SER A 30 14.48 3.73 27.31
C SER A 30 13.34 2.71 27.43
N GLN A 31 13.69 1.45 27.65
CA GLN A 31 12.70 0.39 27.89
C GLN A 31 11.89 0.60 29.18
N ALA A 32 12.45 1.34 30.15
CA ALA A 32 11.77 1.71 31.38
C ALA A 32 10.69 2.76 31.11
N GLU A 33 11.02 3.83 30.38
CA GLU A 33 10.06 4.88 30.01
C GLU A 33 8.91 4.34 29.15
N ILE A 34 9.21 3.40 28.23
CA ILE A 34 8.19 2.71 27.43
C ILE A 34 7.29 1.86 28.33
N ALA A 35 7.86 1.20 29.35
CA ALA A 35 7.11 0.36 30.27
C ALA A 35 6.16 1.20 31.13
N ASP A 36 6.63 2.32 31.66
CA ASP A 36 5.86 3.27 32.45
C ASP A 36 4.72 3.88 31.62
N ALA A 37 5.03 4.35 30.40
CA ALA A 37 4.02 4.90 29.49
C ALA A 37 2.92 3.87 29.15
N CYS A 38 3.30 2.61 28.91
CA CYS A 38 2.37 1.54 28.56
C CYS A 38 1.78 0.80 29.77
N ARG A 39 2.07 1.27 31.01
CA ARG A 39 1.64 0.66 32.28
C ARG A 39 1.92 -0.84 32.36
N THR A 40 3.17 -1.21 32.08
CA THR A 40 3.66 -2.60 32.02
C THR A 40 5.07 -2.67 32.64
N GLN A 41 5.66 -3.87 32.68
CA GLN A 41 7.01 -4.10 33.18
C GLN A 41 8.05 -4.00 32.05
N GLN A 42 9.27 -3.57 32.38
CA GLN A 42 10.41 -3.52 31.45
C GLN A 42 10.69 -4.89 30.79
N SER A 43 10.55 -5.99 31.54
CA SER A 43 10.72 -7.37 31.04
C SER A 43 9.75 -7.70 29.89
N VAL A 44 8.53 -7.19 29.97
CA VAL A 44 7.51 -7.32 28.93
C VAL A 44 7.86 -6.48 27.70
N VAL A 45 8.36 -5.26 27.89
CA VAL A 45 8.86 -4.40 26.80
C VAL A 45 10.09 -5.03 26.11
N SER A 46 10.97 -5.68 26.86
CA SER A 46 12.10 -6.44 26.31
C SER A 46 11.60 -7.59 25.42
N ALA A 47 10.57 -8.32 25.85
CA ALA A 47 9.93 -9.36 25.04
C ALA A 47 9.28 -8.80 23.77
N TRP A 48 8.68 -7.62 23.84
CA TRP A 48 8.14 -6.90 22.67
C TRP A 48 9.23 -6.47 21.69
N SER A 49 10.33 -5.92 22.19
CA SER A 49 11.50 -5.50 21.39
C SER A 49 12.17 -6.69 20.67
N LYS A 50 12.27 -7.84 21.35
CA LYS A 50 12.76 -9.09 20.77
C LYS A 50 11.76 -9.70 19.77
N GLY A 51 10.46 -9.47 19.98
CA GLY A 51 9.36 -9.99 19.16
C GLY A 51 8.82 -11.33 19.63
N THR A 52 9.15 -11.75 20.86
CA THR A 52 8.68 -13.01 21.45
C THR A 52 7.25 -12.90 21.99
N LYS A 53 6.78 -11.68 22.28
CA LYS A 53 5.39 -11.39 22.65
C LYS A 53 4.87 -10.18 21.88
N GLN A 54 3.56 -10.15 21.64
CA GLN A 54 2.86 -9.00 21.07
C GLN A 54 1.98 -8.36 22.14
N ALA A 55 1.93 -7.03 22.15
CA ALA A 55 1.08 -6.26 23.02
C ALA A 55 -0.33 -6.17 22.44
N THR A 56 -1.30 -5.81 23.28
CA THR A 56 -2.63 -5.44 22.81
C THR A 56 -2.64 -3.99 22.31
N GLU A 57 -3.57 -3.67 21.41
CA GLU A 57 -3.73 -2.30 20.89
C GLU A 57 -4.02 -1.28 22.01
N GLN A 58 -4.72 -1.71 23.06
CA GLN A 58 -5.00 -0.89 24.24
C GLN A 58 -3.73 -0.56 25.05
N GLN A 59 -2.83 -1.53 25.23
CA GLN A 59 -1.55 -1.32 25.93
C GLN A 59 -0.61 -0.40 25.14
N LEU A 60 -0.64 -0.50 23.81
CA LEU A 60 0.19 0.33 22.94
C LEU A 60 -0.43 1.70 22.62
N LYS A 61 -1.62 2.02 23.13
CA LYS A 61 -2.31 3.28 22.84
C LYS A 61 -1.39 4.51 23.00
N PRO A 62 -0.60 4.66 24.08
CA PRO A 62 0.31 5.81 24.24
C PRO A 62 1.40 5.85 23.15
N LEU A 63 1.99 4.71 22.83
CA LEU A 63 2.97 4.58 21.75
C LEU A 63 2.34 4.78 20.37
N LEU A 64 1.08 4.40 20.17
CA LEU A 64 0.38 4.57 18.90
C LEU A 64 -0.01 6.03 18.67
N GLU A 65 -0.40 6.75 19.72
CA GLU A 65 -0.65 8.19 19.63
C GLU A 65 0.64 8.95 19.26
N GLN A 66 1.78 8.58 19.86
CA GLN A 66 3.04 9.29 19.65
C GLN A 66 3.83 8.80 18.42
N PHE A 67 3.86 7.50 18.15
CA PHE A 67 4.68 6.87 17.12
C PHE A 67 3.87 6.10 16.06
N GLY A 68 2.55 5.96 16.22
CA GLY A 68 1.71 5.25 15.25
C GLY A 68 1.75 5.89 13.87
N HIS A 69 1.91 7.22 13.79
CA HIS A 69 2.15 7.90 12.52
C HIS A 69 3.51 7.53 11.91
N LYS A 70 4.58 7.37 12.72
CA LYS A 70 5.90 6.90 12.26
C LYS A 70 5.90 5.42 11.84
N LEU A 71 5.07 4.60 12.46
CA LEU A 71 4.85 3.21 12.07
C LEU A 71 4.15 3.12 10.71
N ARG A 72 3.18 4.01 10.46
CA ARG A 72 2.57 4.21 9.15
C ARG A 72 3.54 4.84 8.13
N ARG A 73 4.53 5.65 8.58
CA ARG A 73 5.62 6.21 7.75
C ARG A 73 6.61 5.17 7.22
N ASN A 74 6.62 3.93 7.73
CA ASN A 74 7.59 2.92 7.29
C ASN A 74 7.21 2.19 5.98
N THR A 75 6.16 2.63 5.29
CA THR A 75 5.90 2.24 3.90
C THR A 75 5.77 3.50 3.06
N PHE A 76 6.91 3.97 2.53
CA PHE A 76 6.93 4.90 1.42
C PHE A 76 7.49 4.22 0.19
N LYS A 77 7.09 4.69 -0.98
CA LYS A 77 7.66 4.26 -2.25
C LYS A 77 8.16 5.49 -3.01
N VAL A 78 9.31 5.33 -3.67
CA VAL A 78 9.87 6.39 -4.50
C VAL A 78 9.41 6.17 -5.94
N TYR A 79 8.91 7.23 -6.53
CA TYR A 79 8.49 7.30 -7.92
C TYR A 79 9.28 8.39 -8.62
N TRP A 80 9.41 8.27 -9.92
CA TRP A 80 10.01 9.30 -10.74
C TRP A 80 9.18 9.54 -11.98
N ASN A 81 9.18 10.80 -12.42
CA ASN A 81 8.58 11.23 -13.66
C ASN A 81 9.64 11.95 -14.47
N THR A 82 9.81 11.57 -15.73
CA THR A 82 10.56 12.36 -16.70
C THR A 82 9.56 12.94 -17.69
N ASP A 83 9.48 14.26 -17.69
CA ASP A 83 8.68 15.00 -18.65
C ASP A 83 9.33 14.91 -20.05
N SER A 84 8.53 14.53 -21.05
CA SER A 84 8.97 14.37 -22.43
C SER A 84 9.37 15.69 -23.08
N GLU A 85 8.76 16.81 -22.66
CA GLU A 85 9.00 18.12 -23.29
C GLU A 85 10.20 18.83 -22.66
N THR A 86 10.26 18.88 -21.32
CA THR A 86 11.31 19.62 -20.60
C THR A 86 12.55 18.78 -20.28
N LYS A 87 12.50 17.44 -20.48
CA LYS A 87 13.52 16.46 -20.04
C LYS A 87 13.85 16.55 -18.54
N LYS A 88 13.03 17.23 -17.75
CA LYS A 88 13.25 17.39 -16.32
C LYS A 88 12.73 16.16 -15.59
N THR A 89 13.61 15.54 -14.82
CA THR A 89 13.23 14.42 -13.96
C THR A 89 12.83 14.93 -12.58
N SER A 90 11.62 14.57 -12.16
CA SER A 90 11.08 14.84 -10.82
C SER A 90 10.96 13.54 -10.03
N TYR A 91 11.34 13.59 -8.75
CA TYR A 91 11.26 12.46 -7.83
C TYR A 91 10.18 12.71 -6.79
N TYR A 92 9.39 11.67 -6.50
CA TYR A 92 8.29 11.73 -5.55
C TYR A 92 8.45 10.66 -4.49
N LYS A 93 8.48 11.07 -3.23
CA LYS A 93 8.35 10.17 -2.10
C LYS A 93 6.87 10.07 -1.74
N LEU A 94 6.25 8.92 -2.01
CA LEU A 94 4.84 8.70 -1.70
C LEU A 94 4.69 7.84 -0.44
N GLU A 95 4.20 8.46 0.63
CA GLU A 95 3.87 7.76 1.88
C GLU A 95 2.46 7.16 1.82
N GLY A 96 2.31 5.97 2.38
CA GLY A 96 1.03 5.26 2.45
C GLY A 96 1.18 3.79 2.06
N LYS A 97 0.31 2.96 2.61
CA LYS A 97 0.31 1.51 2.34
C LYS A 97 -0.12 1.25 0.90
N VAL A 98 0.64 0.45 0.16
CA VAL A 98 0.20 -0.07 -1.14
C VAL A 98 -0.90 -1.12 -0.92
N ILE A 99 -2.07 -0.87 -1.50
CA ILE A 99 -3.24 -1.76 -1.49
C ILE A 99 -3.26 -2.62 -2.74
N LEU A 100 -2.94 -2.03 -3.88
CA LEU A 100 -2.91 -2.70 -5.17
C LEU A 100 -1.64 -2.32 -5.90
N ASN A 101 -1.04 -3.31 -6.56
CA ASN A 101 0.09 -3.13 -7.45
C ASN A 101 -0.11 -4.08 -8.65
N GLN A 102 -0.86 -3.60 -9.65
CA GLN A 102 -1.28 -4.41 -10.78
C GLN A 102 -0.52 -4.01 -12.04
N ALA A 103 0.23 -4.94 -12.62
CA ALA A 103 0.87 -4.76 -13.91
C ALA A 103 -0.04 -5.26 -15.05
N SER A 104 0.03 -4.59 -16.20
CA SER A 104 -0.62 -4.98 -17.44
C SER A 104 0.43 -5.34 -18.47
N CYS A 105 0.33 -6.55 -19.01
CA CYS A 105 1.37 -7.15 -19.82
C CYS A 105 0.95 -7.21 -21.28
N TYR A 106 1.85 -6.77 -22.16
CA TYR A 106 1.69 -7.01 -23.59
C TYR A 106 2.35 -8.34 -23.96
N LYS A 107 1.67 -9.17 -24.76
CA LYS A 107 2.25 -10.39 -25.32
C LYS A 107 3.10 -10.03 -26.53
N LYS A 108 4.42 -10.16 -26.42
CA LYS A 108 5.36 -10.00 -27.53
C LYS A 108 5.66 -11.37 -28.13
N VAL A 109 5.55 -11.49 -29.46
CA VAL A 109 6.00 -12.68 -30.19
C VAL A 109 7.51 -12.61 -30.30
N GLN A 110 8.22 -13.59 -29.75
CA GLN A 110 9.63 -13.78 -30.05
C GLN A 110 9.78 -14.79 -31.18
N THR A 111 10.88 -14.68 -31.93
CA THR A 111 11.33 -15.69 -32.90
C THR A 111 11.19 -17.09 -32.28
N TYR A 112 10.64 -18.05 -33.03
CA TYR A 112 10.36 -19.43 -32.60
C TYR A 112 9.13 -19.66 -31.69
N LYS A 113 8.03 -18.91 -31.88
CA LYS A 113 6.70 -19.16 -31.24
C LYS A 113 6.68 -19.08 -29.70
N LYS A 114 7.71 -18.55 -29.06
CA LYS A 114 7.71 -18.29 -27.62
C LYS A 114 7.11 -16.91 -27.35
N TYR A 115 6.00 -16.86 -26.63
CA TYR A 115 5.39 -15.62 -26.19
C TYR A 115 6.03 -15.18 -24.88
N ILE A 116 6.59 -13.97 -24.84
CA ILE A 116 7.04 -13.34 -23.61
C ILE A 116 6.02 -12.27 -23.22
N GLN A 117 5.57 -12.32 -21.98
CA GLN A 117 4.73 -11.28 -21.39
C GLN A 117 5.62 -10.20 -20.80
N ILE A 118 5.55 -9.00 -21.35
CA ILE A 118 6.33 -7.85 -20.87
C ILE A 118 5.36 -6.86 -20.22
N PRO A 119 5.54 -6.53 -18.93
CA PRO A 119 4.79 -5.46 -18.27
C PRO A 119 5.05 -4.12 -18.95
N THR A 120 4.01 -3.45 -19.43
CA THR A 120 4.13 -2.15 -20.13
C THR A 120 3.41 -1.02 -19.40
N LYS A 121 2.32 -1.33 -18.70
CA LYS A 121 1.60 -0.41 -17.82
C LYS A 121 1.50 -1.02 -16.43
N LYS A 122 1.40 -0.19 -15.40
CA LYS A 122 1.27 -0.63 -14.02
C LYS A 122 0.45 0.40 -13.23
N LEU A 123 -0.55 -0.08 -12.50
CA LEU A 123 -1.42 0.71 -11.64
C LEU A 123 -1.10 0.40 -10.19
N VAL A 124 -0.72 1.42 -9.41
CA VAL A 124 -0.45 1.28 -7.99
C VAL A 124 -1.41 2.15 -7.20
N ILE A 125 -2.07 1.58 -6.19
CA ILE A 125 -3.00 2.29 -5.31
C ILE A 125 -2.39 2.36 -3.92
N HIS A 126 -2.17 3.58 -3.44
CA HIS A 126 -1.78 3.86 -2.05
C HIS A 126 -2.99 4.28 -1.22
N HIS A 127 -3.06 3.79 0.01
CA HIS A 127 -3.92 4.35 1.05
C HIS A 127 -3.10 5.20 2.01
N GLN A 128 -3.50 6.46 2.13
CA GLN A 128 -2.79 7.49 2.89
C GLN A 128 -3.41 7.75 4.27
N GLY A 129 -4.36 6.91 4.70
CA GLY A 129 -5.13 7.09 5.93
C GLY A 129 -6.44 7.85 5.70
N THR A 130 -7.30 7.87 6.72
CA THR A 130 -8.60 8.58 6.69
C THR A 130 -9.44 8.30 5.44
N SER A 131 -9.40 7.06 4.94
CA SER A 131 -10.10 6.64 3.70
C SER A 131 -9.73 7.47 2.46
N LYS A 132 -8.51 8.02 2.43
CA LYS A 132 -7.96 8.72 1.28
C LYS A 132 -6.95 7.84 0.55
N PHE A 133 -7.04 7.90 -0.77
CA PHE A 133 -6.25 7.09 -1.68
C PHE A 133 -5.53 7.97 -2.68
N ARG A 134 -4.47 7.41 -3.26
CA ARG A 134 -3.75 8.03 -4.35
C ARG A 134 -3.36 6.96 -5.35
N ILE A 135 -3.57 7.27 -6.63
CA ILE A 135 -3.28 6.36 -7.73
C ILE A 135 -1.96 6.80 -8.35
N VAL A 136 -1.11 5.83 -8.65
CA VAL A 136 0.09 6.01 -9.47
C VAL A 136 -0.06 5.17 -10.72
N VAL A 137 -0.14 5.84 -11.85
CA VAL A 137 -0.14 5.21 -13.17
C VAL A 137 1.31 5.20 -13.66
N GLN A 138 1.82 4.02 -13.96
CA GLN A 138 3.19 3.84 -14.41
C GLN A 138 3.22 3.29 -15.83
N THR A 139 4.08 3.85 -16.66
CA THR A 139 4.36 3.37 -18.01
C THR A 139 5.83 2.99 -18.10
N ARG A 140 6.10 1.80 -18.66
CA ARG A 140 7.48 1.33 -18.80
C ARG A 140 8.22 2.21 -19.80
N LEU A 141 9.41 2.65 -19.42
CA LEU A 141 10.28 3.45 -20.28
C LEU A 141 10.84 2.62 -21.42
N LYS A 142 11.07 3.31 -22.54
CA LYS A 142 11.72 2.76 -23.73
C LYS A 142 12.96 3.60 -24.03
N LEU A 143 13.99 2.95 -24.52
CA LEU A 143 15.17 3.59 -25.08
C LEU A 143 14.82 4.29 -26.40
N SER A 144 15.68 5.21 -26.85
CA SER A 144 15.55 5.85 -28.16
C SER A 144 15.56 4.85 -29.32
N THR A 145 16.17 3.68 -29.10
CA THR A 145 16.19 2.54 -30.03
C THR A 145 14.86 1.78 -30.10
N GLY A 146 13.86 2.15 -29.30
CA GLY A 146 12.55 1.49 -29.22
C GLY A 146 12.52 0.25 -28.32
N HIS A 147 13.67 -0.22 -27.85
CA HIS A 147 13.79 -1.32 -26.89
C HIS A 147 13.31 -0.88 -25.50
N GLU A 148 12.70 -1.81 -24.77
CA GLU A 148 12.27 -1.58 -23.39
C GLU A 148 13.49 -1.34 -22.47
N LEU A 149 13.37 -0.42 -21.52
CA LEU A 149 14.43 -0.18 -20.54
C LEU A 149 14.53 -1.38 -19.57
N GLU A 150 15.75 -1.84 -19.35
CA GLU A 150 16.09 -2.90 -18.41
C GLU A 150 16.98 -2.37 -17.30
N SER A 151 16.73 -2.84 -16.09
CA SER A 151 17.51 -2.49 -14.90
C SER A 151 17.40 -3.62 -13.88
N ALA A 152 18.44 -3.78 -13.06
CA ALA A 152 18.42 -4.70 -11.93
C ALA A 152 17.42 -4.27 -10.84
N VAL A 153 17.02 -2.99 -10.83
CA VAL A 153 16.02 -2.45 -9.90
C VAL A 153 14.69 -2.29 -10.64
N ASP A 154 13.73 -3.17 -10.38
CA ASP A 154 12.45 -3.20 -11.11
C ASP A 154 11.68 -1.86 -11.04
N ASP A 155 11.75 -1.13 -9.92
CA ASP A 155 11.06 0.15 -9.81
C ASP A 155 11.69 1.27 -10.67
N SER A 156 12.93 1.10 -11.12
CA SER A 156 13.65 2.12 -11.89
C SER A 156 13.26 2.17 -13.37
N VAL A 157 12.52 1.21 -13.91
CA VAL A 157 12.16 1.20 -15.35
C VAL A 157 10.82 1.90 -15.65
N TRP A 158 10.20 2.50 -14.65
CA TRP A 158 8.82 3.00 -14.71
C TRP A 158 8.76 4.53 -14.64
N ASN A 159 8.20 5.16 -15.67
CA ASN A 159 7.77 6.55 -15.60
C ASN A 159 6.42 6.65 -14.88
N SER A 160 6.27 7.56 -13.94
CA SER A 160 5.12 7.58 -13.02
C SER A 160 4.33 8.88 -13.08
N VAL A 161 3.01 8.78 -13.19
CA VAL A 161 2.06 9.90 -13.06
C VAL A 161 1.25 9.68 -11.79
N ILE A 162 1.28 10.67 -10.90
CA ILE A 162 0.67 10.57 -9.57
C ILE A 162 -0.57 11.46 -9.55
N THR A 163 -1.73 10.86 -9.25
CA THR A 163 -3.00 11.61 -9.15
C THR A 163 -3.08 12.43 -7.87
N LYS A 164 -4.07 13.32 -7.79
CA LYS A 164 -4.49 13.93 -6.51
C LYS A 164 -5.03 12.86 -5.54
N GLN A 165 -5.19 13.25 -4.28
CA GLN A 165 -5.88 12.40 -3.30
C GLN A 165 -7.36 12.32 -3.64
N VAL A 166 -7.91 11.12 -3.49
CA VAL A 166 -9.31 10.80 -3.77
C VAL A 166 -9.90 9.99 -2.63
N ASP A 167 -11.22 10.00 -2.48
CA ASP A 167 -11.90 9.07 -1.58
C ASP A 167 -12.18 7.70 -2.24
N LEU A 168 -12.90 6.83 -1.53
CA LEU A 168 -13.18 5.48 -2.03
C LEU A 168 -14.12 5.47 -3.24
N ALA A 169 -15.12 6.35 -3.29
CA ALA A 169 -16.07 6.39 -4.39
C ALA A 169 -15.37 6.90 -5.65
N GLU A 170 -14.66 8.02 -5.53
CA GLU A 170 -13.83 8.57 -6.61
C GLU A 170 -12.75 7.57 -7.07
N LEU A 171 -12.15 6.81 -6.15
CA LEU A 171 -11.17 5.77 -6.50
C LEU A 171 -11.80 4.70 -7.41
N LEU A 172 -12.99 4.21 -7.09
CA LEU A 172 -13.67 3.17 -7.86
C LEU A 172 -14.04 3.68 -9.25
N GLU A 173 -14.55 4.91 -9.35
CA GLU A 173 -14.84 5.56 -10.63
C GLU A 173 -13.59 5.70 -11.50
N LEU A 174 -12.47 6.12 -10.92
CA LEU A 174 -11.20 6.23 -11.63
C LEU A 174 -10.66 4.88 -12.09
N ILE A 175 -10.83 3.82 -11.30
CA ILE A 175 -10.42 2.45 -11.71
C ILE A 175 -11.27 1.98 -12.88
N ASP A 176 -12.59 2.16 -12.81
CA ASP A 176 -13.51 1.74 -13.86
C ASP A 176 -13.29 2.55 -15.15
N HIS A 177 -12.98 3.85 -15.03
CA HIS A 177 -12.57 4.68 -16.15
C HIS A 177 -11.24 4.23 -16.75
N TYR A 178 -10.20 4.02 -15.93
CA TYR A 178 -8.88 3.55 -16.38
C TYR A 178 -8.96 2.19 -17.08
N SER A 179 -9.77 1.28 -16.56
CA SER A 179 -10.06 -0.02 -17.18
C SER A 179 -10.65 0.14 -18.59
N LYS A 180 -11.62 1.05 -18.76
CA LYS A 180 -12.31 1.25 -20.04
C LYS A 180 -11.49 2.06 -21.04
N GLU A 181 -10.77 3.09 -20.58
CA GLU A 181 -10.13 4.08 -21.44
C GLU A 181 -8.63 3.81 -21.66
N ASP A 182 -7.87 3.62 -20.58
CA ASP A 182 -6.41 3.49 -20.64
C ASP A 182 -5.94 2.06 -20.94
N LEU A 183 -6.77 1.05 -20.65
CA LEU A 183 -6.47 -0.35 -20.89
C LEU A 183 -7.16 -0.93 -22.13
N LYS A 184 -7.68 -0.12 -23.05
CA LYS A 184 -8.31 -0.61 -24.31
C LYS A 184 -7.42 -1.59 -25.10
N SER A 185 -6.10 -1.37 -25.08
CA SER A 185 -5.12 -2.25 -25.75
C SER A 185 -4.80 -3.54 -24.98
N TYR A 186 -5.37 -3.73 -23.79
CA TYR A 186 -5.14 -4.84 -22.86
C TYR A 186 -6.49 -5.41 -22.42
N PRO A 187 -7.25 -6.08 -23.31
CA PRO A 187 -8.64 -6.45 -23.04
C PRO A 187 -8.82 -7.36 -21.83
N ASN A 188 -7.89 -8.28 -21.59
CA ASN A 188 -7.95 -9.18 -20.43
C ASN A 188 -7.80 -8.38 -19.12
N GLU A 189 -6.83 -7.47 -19.08
CA GLU A 189 -6.58 -6.61 -17.93
C GLU A 189 -7.67 -5.57 -17.74
N ALA A 190 -8.22 -5.00 -18.82
CA ALA A 190 -9.37 -4.11 -18.77
C ALA A 190 -10.56 -4.80 -18.09
N ILE A 191 -10.90 -6.03 -18.49
CA ILE A 191 -12.02 -6.78 -17.90
C ILE A 191 -11.75 -7.14 -16.44
N THR A 192 -10.52 -7.55 -16.10
CA THR A 192 -10.21 -8.11 -14.78
C THR A 192 -9.84 -7.08 -13.72
N LEU A 193 -9.30 -5.91 -14.11
CA LEU A 193 -8.83 -4.89 -13.17
C LEU A 193 -9.92 -4.41 -12.19
N PRO A 194 -11.17 -4.10 -12.59
CA PRO A 194 -12.23 -3.70 -11.68
C PRO A 194 -12.49 -4.72 -10.57
N PHE A 195 -12.44 -6.02 -10.90
CA PHE A 195 -12.60 -7.11 -9.95
C PHE A 195 -11.40 -7.19 -9.00
N ILE A 196 -10.18 -7.22 -9.54
CA ILE A 196 -8.94 -7.31 -8.76
C ILE A 196 -8.84 -6.15 -7.77
N ALA A 197 -9.17 -4.93 -8.20
CA ALA A 197 -9.11 -3.76 -7.34
C ALA A 197 -10.12 -3.82 -6.19
N ARG A 198 -11.37 -4.19 -6.48
CA ARG A 198 -12.41 -4.38 -5.44
C ARG A 198 -12.03 -5.50 -4.47
N GLN A 199 -11.51 -6.61 -4.97
CA GLN A 199 -11.00 -7.70 -4.13
C GLN A 199 -9.86 -7.25 -3.21
N ALA A 200 -8.90 -6.47 -3.72
CA ALA A 200 -7.80 -5.93 -2.93
C ALA A 200 -8.30 -4.97 -1.83
N LEU A 201 -9.25 -4.10 -2.16
CA LEU A 201 -9.88 -3.19 -1.21
C LEU A 201 -10.65 -3.95 -0.10
N LEU A 202 -11.46 -4.95 -0.46
CA LEU A 202 -12.18 -5.80 0.52
C LEU A 202 -11.21 -6.56 1.43
N ASN A 203 -10.15 -7.16 0.87
CA ASN A 203 -9.10 -7.84 1.64
C ASN A 203 -8.33 -6.90 2.59
N HIS A 204 -8.36 -5.59 2.31
CA HIS A 204 -7.82 -4.56 3.18
C HIS A 204 -8.85 -3.93 4.13
N GLY A 205 -10.09 -4.44 4.15
CA GLY A 205 -11.13 -4.10 5.11
C GLY A 205 -11.94 -2.86 4.76
N PHE A 206 -11.90 -2.41 3.50
CA PHE A 206 -12.77 -1.34 3.04
C PHE A 206 -14.15 -1.89 2.69
N ASN A 207 -15.20 -1.17 3.11
CA ASN A 207 -16.56 -1.48 2.70
C ASN A 207 -16.81 -0.88 1.31
N ILE A 208 -17.31 -1.68 0.37
CA ILE A 208 -17.56 -1.27 -1.01
C ILE A 208 -19.05 -1.40 -1.28
N GLU A 209 -19.67 -0.29 -1.68
CA GLU A 209 -21.09 -0.28 -2.04
C GLU A 209 -21.36 -1.18 -3.26
N GLY A 210 -22.49 -1.90 -3.23
CA GLY A 210 -22.90 -2.82 -4.29
C GLY A 210 -22.27 -4.21 -4.22
N VAL A 211 -21.39 -4.50 -3.26
CA VAL A 211 -20.90 -5.87 -3.01
C VAL A 211 -21.91 -6.62 -2.14
N VAL A 212 -22.47 -7.70 -2.67
CA VAL A 212 -23.39 -8.57 -1.93
C VAL A 212 -22.60 -9.47 -0.98
N GLU A 213 -22.82 -9.31 0.33
CA GLU A 213 -22.21 -10.17 1.35
C GLU A 213 -22.99 -11.48 1.50
N VAL A 214 -22.30 -12.61 1.36
CA VAL A 214 -22.83 -13.94 1.64
C VAL A 214 -22.17 -14.46 2.91
N PRO A 215 -22.83 -14.34 4.08
CA PRO A 215 -22.22 -14.73 5.36
C PRO A 215 -22.04 -16.24 5.45
N ALA A 216 -20.96 -16.69 6.09
CA ALA A 216 -20.74 -18.10 6.36
C ALA A 216 -21.60 -18.55 7.57
N VAL A 217 -22.19 -19.75 7.48
CA VAL A 217 -23.19 -20.27 8.44
C VAL A 217 -22.56 -21.17 9.52
N TRP A 218 -21.33 -20.89 9.94
CA TRP A 218 -20.64 -21.71 10.96
C TRP A 218 -20.94 -21.26 12.39
#